data_AF-A0A813A5L0-F1
#
_entry.id   AF-A0A813A5L0-F1
#
_cell.length_a   1.000
_cell.length_b   1.000
_cell.length_c   1.000
_cell.angle_alpha   90.00
_cell.angle_beta   90.00
_cell.angle_gamma   90.00
#
_symmetry.space_group_name_H-M   'P 1'
#
loop_
_entity.id
_entity.type
_entity.pdbx_description
1 polymer ?
#
loop_
_entity_poly.entity_id
_entity_poly.type
_entity_poly.pdbx_seq_one_letter_code
_entity_poly.pdbx_strand_id
1 'polypeptide(L)'
;MAKLDGNGEDEIEVALAALFRAYDLDESGELSREEFLAIEMRLHYEDGQVYRGDSGNAKMTMTDKDSSGFIDYQEFRVRTLTSYQEMGLSRAEVLAHMVEQTQKALLERAKMGPRYHAGIRQSLRSIFTLFDVSGDGFLSPEEWISAQKTVASEVSDDLDEGWIDEAAFSAADTNGDGMLDISEFLEASFSMFEGVKKRSDAILQTLQRIEKVLHQQRMADRKETAPVTVYMQSLERPPFQPPSLSWQDEPTEPDEPNESWKDCGEVALPLNLATAEDVMSLLRLHLRLSHDTWISVYYLGPSREGSGPRAVTLLRGERPGEGNTTAMLSYLSKPNAALKLFVKNCRKRPSKLVRQPRAFLEERDGLFAQRAGASWGLDWETQLVGEGEKLPPRPMVMQVGETLIVEVPQADDNGEFRYMANAFMDKTDVLSKPVNEVIQVKKGKSKKKGGPEPDPLLQLTFVALREGKCVFFVDISWEDQEEKLCQRQQLSAPVAKNTVARIGPVEVDVQKPSGKADKGALQWWNGEKWSNKKGPAKKKKGKK
;
A
#
# COMPACT_ATOMS: atom_id res chain seq x y z
N MET A 1 -51.39 11.04 -43.57
CA MET A 1 -50.73 11.57 -42.35
C MET A 1 -51.71 11.45 -41.20
N ALA A 2 -51.72 10.30 -40.53
CA ALA A 2 -52.43 10.13 -39.26
C ALA A 2 -51.46 10.48 -38.13
N LYS A 3 -51.89 11.37 -37.23
CA LYS A 3 -51.16 11.71 -36.01
C LYS A 3 -50.98 10.44 -35.17
N LEU A 4 -49.74 10.16 -34.79
CA LEU A 4 -49.39 9.10 -33.87
C LEU A 4 -49.81 9.52 -32.45
N ASP A 5 -50.50 8.63 -31.74
CA ASP A 5 -50.87 8.81 -30.35
C ASP A 5 -49.61 8.75 -29.46
N GLY A 6 -49.45 9.77 -28.60
CA GLY A 6 -48.20 10.10 -27.90
C GLY A 6 -47.72 9.16 -26.79
N ASN A 7 -48.25 7.93 -26.69
CA ASN A 7 -47.75 6.92 -25.73
C ASN A 7 -46.85 5.86 -26.41
N GLY A 8 -46.93 5.75 -27.74
CA GLY A 8 -46.12 4.80 -28.48
C GLY A 8 -44.70 5.33 -28.75
N GLU A 9 -44.56 6.59 -29.18
CA GLU A 9 -43.27 7.17 -29.59
C GLU A 9 -42.15 6.93 -28.55
N ASP A 10 -42.49 6.98 -27.26
CA ASP A 10 -41.58 6.65 -26.16
C ASP A 10 -41.03 5.21 -26.20
N GLU A 11 -41.84 4.21 -26.56
CA GLU A 11 -41.39 2.80 -26.57
C GLU A 11 -40.35 2.53 -27.66
N ILE A 12 -40.53 3.13 -28.85
CA ILE A 12 -39.55 2.99 -29.95
C ILE A 12 -38.26 3.70 -29.58
N GLU A 13 -38.34 4.91 -29.02
CA GLU A 13 -37.15 5.64 -28.60
C GLU A 13 -36.40 4.89 -27.50
N VAL A 14 -37.09 4.28 -26.54
CA VAL A 14 -36.47 3.42 -25.51
C VAL A 14 -35.78 2.21 -26.13
N ALA A 15 -36.43 1.50 -27.05
CA ALA A 15 -35.86 0.33 -27.73
C ALA A 15 -34.66 0.71 -28.62
N LEU A 16 -34.74 1.84 -29.32
CA LEU A 16 -33.68 2.37 -30.16
C LEU A 16 -32.46 2.79 -29.32
N ALA A 17 -32.68 3.49 -28.20
CA ALA A 17 -31.61 3.85 -27.28
C ALA A 17 -30.96 2.62 -26.64
N ALA A 18 -31.73 1.56 -26.36
CA ALA A 18 -31.18 0.30 -25.89
C ALA A 18 -30.31 -0.39 -26.96
N LEU A 19 -30.75 -0.37 -28.22
CA LEU A 19 -29.96 -0.90 -29.34
C LEU A 19 -28.66 -0.12 -29.53
N PHE A 20 -28.73 1.22 -29.51
CA PHE A 20 -27.55 2.08 -29.61
C PHE A 20 -26.53 1.74 -28.50
N ARG A 21 -26.97 1.70 -27.24
CA ARG A 21 -26.10 1.32 -26.10
C ARG A 21 -25.54 -0.09 -26.20
N ALA A 22 -26.23 -1.02 -26.88
CA ALA A 22 -25.70 -2.35 -27.11
C ALA A 22 -24.53 -2.34 -28.10
N TYR A 23 -24.52 -1.41 -29.06
CA TYR A 23 -23.42 -1.23 -30.01
C TYR A 23 -22.27 -0.39 -29.44
N ASP A 24 -22.58 0.59 -28.58
CA ASP A 24 -21.62 1.46 -27.92
C ASP A 24 -20.83 0.67 -26.86
N LEU A 25 -19.65 0.17 -27.24
CA LEU A 25 -18.89 -0.80 -26.45
C LEU A 25 -18.20 -0.12 -25.27
N ASP A 26 -17.66 1.07 -25.49
CA ASP A 26 -16.98 1.88 -24.48
C ASP A 26 -17.91 2.86 -23.74
N GLU A 27 -19.17 2.99 -24.18
CA GLU A 27 -20.19 3.86 -23.59
C GLU A 27 -19.82 5.35 -23.68
N SER A 28 -19.10 5.73 -24.74
CA SER A 28 -18.74 7.12 -25.02
C SER A 28 -19.93 7.98 -25.45
N GLY A 29 -21.05 7.35 -25.86
CA GLY A 29 -22.21 8.04 -26.43
C GLY A 29 -22.12 8.25 -27.94
N GLU A 30 -21.06 7.76 -28.56
CA GLU A 30 -20.80 7.79 -30.00
C GLU A 30 -20.38 6.38 -30.45
N LEU A 31 -20.79 5.93 -31.64
CA LEU A 31 -20.37 4.63 -32.17
C LEU A 31 -19.17 4.81 -33.10
N SER A 32 -18.02 4.30 -32.68
CA SER A 32 -16.86 4.18 -33.55
C SER A 32 -17.03 3.05 -34.57
N ARG A 33 -16.17 3.07 -35.60
CA ARG A 33 -16.18 2.06 -36.66
C ARG A 33 -15.80 0.69 -36.13
N GLU A 34 -14.84 0.66 -35.23
CA GLU A 34 -14.35 -0.55 -34.59
C GLU A 34 -15.47 -1.22 -33.80
N GLU A 35 -16.28 -0.45 -33.05
CA GLU A 35 -17.40 -0.95 -32.26
C GLU A 35 -18.52 -1.51 -33.14
N PHE A 36 -18.92 -0.75 -34.15
CA PHE A 36 -19.97 -1.16 -35.07
C PHE A 36 -19.59 -2.47 -35.79
N LEU A 37 -18.34 -2.55 -36.29
CA LEU A 37 -17.83 -3.75 -36.96
C LEU A 37 -17.66 -4.92 -35.98
N ALA A 38 -17.24 -4.68 -34.74
CA ALA A 38 -16.99 -5.73 -33.76
C ALA A 38 -18.26 -6.54 -33.43
N ILE A 39 -19.43 -5.91 -33.42
CA ILE A 39 -20.71 -6.60 -33.23
C ILE A 39 -21.22 -7.21 -34.55
N GLU A 40 -21.29 -6.42 -35.63
CA GLU A 40 -21.82 -6.90 -36.92
C GLU A 40 -21.06 -8.12 -37.45
N MET A 41 -19.73 -8.13 -37.37
CA MET A 41 -18.92 -9.26 -37.83
C MET A 41 -19.26 -10.56 -37.09
N ARG A 42 -19.55 -10.48 -35.79
CA ARG A 42 -19.88 -11.66 -34.97
C ARG A 42 -21.29 -12.15 -35.23
N LEU A 43 -22.26 -11.24 -35.36
CA LEU A 43 -23.63 -11.56 -35.74
C LEU A 43 -23.68 -12.28 -37.09
N HIS A 44 -22.93 -11.78 -38.09
CA HIS A 44 -22.86 -12.42 -39.41
C HIS A 44 -22.17 -13.79 -39.38
N TYR A 45 -21.19 -13.99 -38.50
CA TYR A 45 -20.50 -15.28 -38.35
C TYR A 45 -21.40 -16.34 -37.70
N GLU A 46 -22.22 -15.97 -36.71
CA GLU A 46 -23.21 -16.89 -36.10
C GLU A 46 -24.28 -17.34 -37.10
N ASP A 47 -24.71 -16.45 -38.00
CA ASP A 47 -25.68 -16.76 -39.06
C ASP A 47 -25.06 -17.58 -40.22
N GLY A 48 -23.77 -17.95 -40.13
CA GLY A 48 -23.06 -18.73 -41.14
C GLY A 48 -22.79 -17.96 -42.44
N GLN A 49 -22.87 -16.63 -42.41
CA GLN A 49 -22.67 -15.77 -43.57
C GLN A 49 -21.22 -15.25 -43.65
N VAL A 50 -20.71 -15.09 -44.87
CA VAL A 50 -19.40 -14.46 -45.09
C VAL A 50 -19.54 -12.95 -44.98
N TYR A 51 -18.99 -12.37 -43.92
CA TYR A 51 -18.92 -10.93 -43.77
C TYR A 51 -18.04 -10.31 -44.86
N ARG A 52 -18.57 -9.35 -45.61
CA ARG A 52 -17.79 -8.53 -46.55
C ARG A 52 -17.58 -7.15 -45.94
N GLY A 53 -16.34 -6.83 -45.56
CA GLY A 53 -15.96 -5.57 -44.91
C GLY A 53 -16.44 -4.32 -45.67
N ASP A 54 -16.50 -4.37 -47.00
CA ASP A 54 -16.98 -3.27 -47.83
C ASP A 54 -18.46 -2.93 -47.58
N SER A 55 -19.30 -3.91 -47.22
CA SER A 55 -20.72 -3.70 -46.95
C SER A 55 -21.00 -3.06 -45.59
N GLY A 56 -20.20 -3.39 -44.57
CA GLY A 56 -20.28 -2.74 -43.25
C GLY A 56 -19.79 -1.30 -43.30
N ASN A 57 -18.68 -1.08 -44.01
CA ASN A 57 -18.16 0.26 -44.26
C ASN A 57 -19.17 1.14 -45.00
N ALA A 58 -19.83 0.60 -46.03
CA ALA A 58 -20.85 1.33 -46.76
C ALA A 58 -22.05 1.69 -45.87
N LYS A 59 -22.50 0.80 -44.98
CA LYS A 59 -23.56 1.11 -44.00
C LYS A 59 -23.13 2.24 -43.05
N MET A 60 -21.91 2.20 -42.54
CA MET A 60 -21.38 3.21 -41.61
C MET A 60 -21.21 4.58 -42.29
N THR A 61 -20.56 4.63 -43.45
CA THR A 61 -20.35 5.87 -44.20
C THR A 61 -21.65 6.53 -44.68
N MET A 62 -22.72 5.75 -44.89
CA MET A 62 -24.04 6.31 -45.19
C MET A 62 -24.79 6.85 -43.96
N THR A 63 -24.28 6.58 -42.75
CA THR A 63 -24.91 6.93 -41.48
C THR A 63 -24.27 8.16 -40.86
N ASP A 64 -22.93 8.22 -40.88
CA ASP A 64 -22.10 9.38 -40.50
C ASP A 64 -22.27 10.51 -41.54
N LYS A 65 -23.16 11.47 -41.25
CA LYS A 65 -23.54 12.55 -42.17
C LYS A 65 -22.59 13.73 -42.07
N ASP A 66 -22.04 13.98 -40.90
CA ASP A 66 -21.12 15.08 -40.68
C ASP A 66 -19.65 14.71 -40.99
N SER A 67 -19.40 13.44 -41.33
CA SER A 67 -18.07 12.89 -41.62
C SER A 67 -17.11 13.02 -40.44
N SER A 68 -17.64 12.97 -39.22
CA SER A 68 -16.86 12.97 -37.97
C SER A 68 -16.05 11.69 -37.80
N GLY A 69 -16.42 10.61 -38.48
CA GLY A 69 -15.85 9.27 -38.30
C GLY A 69 -16.51 8.47 -37.17
N PHE A 70 -17.48 9.06 -36.48
CA PHE A 70 -18.29 8.45 -35.43
C PHE A 70 -19.77 8.54 -35.83
N ILE A 71 -20.62 7.71 -35.22
CA ILE A 71 -22.07 7.81 -35.39
C ILE A 71 -22.69 8.20 -34.05
N ASP A 72 -23.24 9.40 -33.97
CA ASP A 72 -23.97 9.84 -32.78
C ASP A 72 -25.37 9.19 -32.68
N TYR A 73 -26.05 9.39 -31.55
CA TYR A 73 -27.39 8.84 -31.34
C TYR A 73 -28.41 9.31 -32.40
N GLN A 74 -28.36 10.57 -32.84
CA GLN A 74 -29.31 11.11 -33.82
C GLN A 74 -29.09 10.54 -35.23
N GLU A 75 -27.84 10.37 -35.62
CA GLU A 75 -27.47 9.74 -36.89
C GLU A 75 -27.88 8.28 -36.93
N PHE A 76 -27.55 7.53 -35.86
CA PHE A 76 -27.98 6.15 -35.69
C PHE A 76 -29.51 6.03 -35.74
N ARG A 77 -30.21 6.92 -35.03
CA ARG A 77 -31.67 6.99 -34.97
C ARG A 77 -32.29 7.20 -36.34
N VAL A 78 -31.88 8.26 -37.04
CA VAL A 78 -32.44 8.60 -38.35
C VAL A 78 -32.21 7.46 -39.33
N ARG A 79 -31.01 6.88 -39.36
CA ARG A 79 -30.70 5.77 -40.26
C ARG A 79 -31.53 4.54 -39.97
N THR A 80 -31.59 4.14 -38.70
CA THR A 80 -32.28 2.92 -38.27
C THR A 80 -33.78 3.01 -38.55
N LEU A 81 -34.41 4.15 -38.23
CA LEU A 81 -35.83 4.37 -38.51
C LEU A 81 -36.12 4.44 -40.02
N THR A 82 -35.24 5.09 -40.81
CA THR A 82 -35.39 5.16 -42.28
C THR A 82 -35.32 3.75 -42.88
N SER A 83 -34.38 2.91 -42.44
CA SER A 83 -34.27 1.52 -42.90
C SER A 83 -35.54 0.72 -42.64
N TYR A 84 -36.15 0.86 -41.47
CA TYR A 84 -37.40 0.15 -41.16
C TYR A 84 -38.61 0.68 -41.94
N GLN A 85 -38.66 1.99 -42.21
CA GLN A 85 -39.67 2.59 -43.08
C GLN A 85 -39.54 2.08 -44.52
N GLU A 86 -38.32 1.98 -45.05
CA GLU A 86 -38.06 1.41 -46.39
C GLU A 86 -38.47 -0.06 -46.50
N MET A 87 -38.35 -0.82 -45.40
CA MET A 87 -38.82 -2.21 -45.33
C MET A 87 -40.35 -2.34 -45.16
N GLY A 88 -41.06 -1.23 -44.93
CA GLY A 88 -42.52 -1.24 -44.77
C GLY A 88 -43.02 -1.95 -43.51
N LEU A 89 -42.17 -2.06 -42.48
CA LEU A 89 -42.51 -2.77 -41.24
C LEU A 89 -43.54 -1.99 -40.41
N SER A 90 -44.46 -2.72 -39.80
CA SER A 90 -45.39 -2.17 -38.81
C SER A 90 -44.66 -1.82 -37.52
N ARG A 91 -45.28 -0.95 -36.71
CA ARG A 91 -44.75 -0.51 -35.42
C ARG A 91 -44.35 -1.67 -34.49
N ALA A 92 -45.20 -2.68 -34.40
CA ALA A 92 -44.96 -3.84 -33.54
C ALA A 92 -43.78 -4.68 -34.05
N GLU A 93 -43.63 -4.81 -35.37
CA GLU A 93 -42.50 -5.52 -35.99
C GLU A 93 -41.19 -4.74 -35.79
N VAL A 94 -41.21 -3.41 -35.88
CA VAL A 94 -40.03 -2.56 -35.59
C VAL A 94 -39.56 -2.76 -34.16
N LEU A 95 -40.48 -2.69 -33.18
CA LEU A 95 -40.14 -2.93 -31.77
C LEU A 95 -39.57 -4.34 -31.55
N ALA A 96 -40.22 -5.36 -32.11
CA ALA A 96 -39.75 -6.73 -32.01
C ALA A 96 -38.34 -6.91 -32.60
N HIS A 97 -38.08 -6.30 -33.76
CA HIS A 97 -36.78 -6.37 -34.42
C HIS A 97 -35.69 -5.65 -33.60
N MET A 98 -35.97 -4.45 -33.09
CA MET A 98 -35.02 -3.71 -32.24
C MET A 98 -34.67 -4.50 -30.97
N VAL A 99 -35.67 -5.07 -30.29
CA VAL A 99 -35.45 -5.89 -29.09
C VAL A 99 -34.64 -7.14 -29.42
N GLU A 100 -34.95 -7.83 -30.52
CA GLU A 100 -34.20 -9.01 -30.95
C GLU A 100 -32.74 -8.66 -31.27
N GLN A 101 -32.49 -7.60 -32.05
CA GLN A 101 -31.15 -7.13 -32.39
C GLN A 101 -30.36 -6.72 -31.14
N THR A 102 -31.02 -6.04 -30.20
CA THR A 102 -30.41 -5.66 -28.91
C THR A 102 -29.99 -6.90 -28.14
N GLN A 103 -30.87 -7.91 -28.03
CA GLN A 103 -30.57 -9.15 -27.30
C GLN A 103 -29.39 -9.91 -27.94
N LYS A 104 -29.34 -9.98 -29.28
CA LYS A 104 -28.22 -10.62 -29.99
C LYS A 104 -26.91 -9.86 -29.77
N ALA A 105 -26.92 -8.53 -29.88
CA ALA A 105 -25.75 -7.70 -29.62
C ALA A 105 -25.23 -7.88 -28.17
N LEU A 106 -26.12 -7.91 -27.18
CA LEU A 106 -25.76 -8.15 -25.78
C LEU A 106 -25.19 -9.55 -25.53
N LEU A 107 -25.69 -10.58 -26.22
CA LEU A 107 -25.14 -11.93 -26.17
C LEU A 107 -23.72 -11.98 -26.75
N GLU A 108 -23.47 -11.27 -27.85
CA GLU A 108 -22.13 -11.16 -28.41
C GLU A 108 -21.18 -10.43 -27.46
N ARG A 109 -21.61 -9.31 -26.87
CA ARG A 109 -20.82 -8.61 -25.83
C ARG A 109 -20.42 -9.53 -24.68
N ALA A 110 -21.31 -10.42 -24.24
CA ALA A 110 -20.99 -11.37 -23.17
C ALA A 110 -19.87 -12.35 -23.57
N LYS A 111 -19.82 -12.74 -24.86
CA LYS A 111 -18.77 -13.61 -25.43
C LYS A 111 -17.44 -12.88 -25.69
N MET A 112 -17.48 -11.56 -25.84
CA MET A 112 -16.30 -10.72 -26.09
C MET A 112 -15.36 -10.58 -24.89
N GLY A 113 -15.81 -10.96 -23.70
CA GLY A 113 -15.03 -10.91 -22.46
C GLY A 113 -15.48 -9.82 -21.48
N PRO A 114 -14.84 -9.72 -20.31
CA PRO A 114 -15.33 -8.89 -19.21
C PRO A 114 -15.44 -7.39 -19.53
N ARG A 115 -14.48 -6.87 -20.31
CA ARG A 115 -14.41 -5.46 -20.74
C ARG A 115 -15.66 -4.98 -21.48
N TYR A 116 -16.20 -5.84 -22.33
CA TYR A 116 -17.33 -5.53 -23.20
C TYR A 116 -18.67 -5.97 -22.59
N HIS A 117 -18.65 -6.77 -21.52
CA HIS A 117 -19.85 -7.30 -20.91
C HIS A 117 -20.66 -6.19 -20.23
N ALA A 118 -21.82 -5.83 -20.79
CA ALA A 118 -22.65 -4.71 -20.31
C ALA A 118 -23.00 -4.81 -18.82
N GLY A 119 -23.35 -6.01 -18.33
CA GLY A 119 -23.62 -6.22 -16.90
C GLY A 119 -22.42 -5.97 -15.98
N ILE A 120 -21.19 -6.27 -16.42
CA ILE A 120 -19.98 -6.06 -15.62
C ILE A 120 -19.68 -4.57 -15.55
N ARG A 121 -19.73 -3.87 -16.70
CA ARG A 121 -19.58 -2.41 -16.77
C ARG A 121 -20.59 -1.72 -15.85
N GLN A 122 -21.86 -2.10 -15.93
CA GLN A 122 -22.92 -1.54 -15.10
C GLN A 122 -22.67 -1.78 -13.60
N SER A 123 -22.30 -3.00 -13.20
CA SER A 123 -21.99 -3.28 -11.79
C SER A 123 -20.75 -2.53 -11.32
N LEU A 124 -19.69 -2.38 -12.13
CA LEU A 124 -18.53 -1.57 -11.78
C LEU A 124 -18.89 -0.09 -11.59
N ARG A 125 -19.69 0.50 -12.49
CA ARG A 125 -20.17 1.89 -12.32
C ARG A 125 -21.04 2.05 -11.07
N SER A 126 -21.89 1.06 -10.77
CA SER A 126 -22.68 1.04 -9.55
C SER A 126 -21.79 1.01 -8.31
N ILE A 127 -20.78 0.13 -8.30
CA ILE A 127 -19.78 0.03 -7.23
C ILE A 127 -19.00 1.35 -7.08
N PHE A 128 -18.54 1.97 -8.18
CA PHE A 128 -17.91 3.29 -8.16
C PHE A 128 -18.81 4.33 -7.48
N THR A 129 -20.08 4.37 -7.86
CA THR A 129 -21.08 5.29 -7.27
C THR A 129 -21.42 4.97 -5.81
N LEU A 130 -21.12 3.75 -5.36
CA LEU A 130 -21.25 3.34 -3.96
C LEU A 130 -19.99 3.65 -3.15
N PHE A 131 -18.83 3.74 -3.80
CA PHE A 131 -17.57 4.15 -3.20
C PHE A 131 -17.46 5.67 -3.11
N ASP A 132 -17.88 6.40 -4.14
CA ASP A 132 -17.97 7.86 -4.18
C ASP A 132 -19.11 8.33 -3.25
N VAL A 133 -18.75 8.56 -2.00
CA VAL A 133 -19.67 9.02 -0.94
C VAL A 133 -19.90 10.51 -1.08
N SER A 134 -18.86 11.24 -1.46
CA SER A 134 -18.89 12.69 -1.64
C SER A 134 -19.80 13.10 -2.81
N GLY A 135 -19.92 12.24 -3.83
CA GLY A 135 -20.66 12.49 -5.06
C GLY A 135 -19.97 13.47 -6.00
N ASP A 136 -18.66 13.64 -5.86
CA ASP A 136 -17.87 14.56 -6.68
C ASP A 136 -17.42 13.94 -8.02
N GLY A 137 -17.69 12.65 -8.23
CA GLY A 137 -17.34 11.91 -9.44
C GLY A 137 -15.92 11.33 -9.42
N PHE A 138 -15.23 11.42 -8.29
CA PHE A 138 -13.89 10.90 -8.07
C PHE A 138 -13.86 9.99 -6.83
N LEU A 139 -12.89 9.06 -6.78
CA LEU A 139 -12.63 8.29 -5.57
C LEU A 139 -11.39 8.84 -4.87
N SER A 140 -11.62 9.41 -3.70
CA SER A 140 -10.58 9.83 -2.78
C SER A 140 -9.89 8.62 -2.10
N PRO A 141 -8.67 8.77 -1.59
CA PRO A 141 -8.00 7.75 -0.77
C PRO A 141 -8.86 7.20 0.40
N GLU A 142 -9.62 8.08 1.03
CA GLU A 142 -10.50 7.78 2.16
C GLU A 142 -11.64 6.85 1.73
N GLU A 143 -12.30 7.19 0.61
CA GLU A 143 -13.37 6.41 0.01
C GLU A 143 -12.86 5.05 -0.47
N TRP A 144 -11.69 5.02 -1.11
CA TRP A 144 -11.05 3.79 -1.60
C TRP A 144 -10.72 2.81 -0.47
N ILE A 145 -10.04 3.25 0.59
CA ILE A 145 -9.67 2.35 1.70
C ILE A 145 -10.91 1.87 2.47
N SER A 146 -11.92 2.72 2.60
CA SER A 146 -13.18 2.32 3.23
C SER A 146 -13.94 1.28 2.38
N ALA A 147 -13.91 1.45 1.06
CA ALA A 147 -14.42 0.49 0.09
C ALA A 147 -13.64 -0.84 0.09
N GLN A 148 -12.31 -0.77 0.18
CA GLN A 148 -11.39 -1.91 0.19
C GLN A 148 -11.83 -2.99 1.17
N LYS A 149 -12.14 -2.57 2.40
CA LYS A 149 -12.54 -3.48 3.47
C LYS A 149 -13.81 -4.26 3.18
N THR A 150 -14.79 -3.59 2.58
CA THR A 150 -16.10 -4.19 2.30
C THR A 150 -15.99 -5.28 1.25
N VAL A 151 -15.15 -5.05 0.26
CA VAL A 151 -14.92 -6.02 -0.77
C VAL A 151 -14.03 -7.15 -0.27
N ALA A 152 -12.96 -6.86 0.49
CA ALA A 152 -12.07 -7.88 1.04
C ALA A 152 -12.82 -8.94 1.87
N SER A 153 -13.86 -8.54 2.61
CA SER A 153 -14.70 -9.49 3.35
C SER A 153 -15.55 -10.42 2.48
N GLU A 154 -15.86 -10.04 1.24
CA GLU A 154 -16.78 -10.76 0.34
C GLU A 154 -16.07 -11.48 -0.81
N VAL A 155 -14.82 -11.09 -1.10
CA VAL A 155 -14.08 -11.48 -2.31
C VAL A 155 -12.93 -12.45 -2.05
N SER A 156 -12.66 -12.77 -0.77
CA SER A 156 -11.54 -13.61 -0.31
C SER A 156 -11.32 -14.93 -1.09
N ASP A 157 -12.35 -15.50 -1.73
CA ASP A 157 -12.24 -16.72 -2.53
C ASP A 157 -12.38 -16.51 -4.07
N ASP A 158 -12.78 -15.32 -4.53
CA ASP A 158 -13.30 -15.13 -5.90
C ASP A 158 -12.59 -14.12 -6.81
N LEU A 159 -11.96 -13.08 -6.28
CA LEU A 159 -11.08 -12.20 -7.06
C LEU A 159 -9.77 -12.02 -6.29
N ASP A 160 -8.76 -11.48 -6.95
CA ASP A 160 -7.49 -11.17 -6.27
C ASP A 160 -7.77 -10.20 -5.11
N GLU A 161 -7.26 -10.51 -3.92
CA GLU A 161 -7.32 -9.62 -2.75
C GLU A 161 -6.67 -8.26 -3.03
N GLY A 162 -5.75 -8.21 -4.01
CA GLY A 162 -5.12 -7.00 -4.50
C GLY A 162 -5.97 -6.16 -5.48
N TRP A 163 -7.23 -6.49 -5.78
CA TRP A 163 -8.07 -5.71 -6.72
C TRP A 163 -8.16 -4.22 -6.36
N ILE A 164 -8.11 -3.94 -5.07
CA ILE A 164 -8.46 -2.64 -4.48
C ILE A 164 -7.52 -2.29 -3.33
N ASP A 165 -6.29 -2.79 -3.40
CA ASP A 165 -5.25 -2.40 -2.45
C ASP A 165 -4.61 -1.06 -2.83
N GLU A 166 -3.66 -0.63 -2.01
CA GLU A 166 -2.92 0.62 -2.20
C GLU A 166 -2.11 0.62 -3.51
N ALA A 167 -1.60 -0.56 -3.90
CA ALA A 167 -0.83 -0.71 -5.13
C ALA A 167 -1.75 -0.62 -6.36
N ALA A 168 -2.96 -1.19 -6.28
CA ALA A 168 -3.99 -1.06 -7.31
C ALA A 168 -4.45 0.38 -7.47
N PHE A 169 -4.67 1.12 -6.38
CA PHE A 169 -4.98 2.55 -6.45
C PHE A 169 -3.86 3.32 -7.16
N SER A 170 -2.62 3.12 -6.72
CA SER A 170 -1.45 3.81 -7.29
C SER A 170 -1.20 3.44 -8.76
N ALA A 171 -1.60 2.24 -9.19
CA ALA A 171 -1.50 1.81 -10.58
C ALA A 171 -2.66 2.29 -11.45
N ALA A 172 -3.83 2.54 -10.83
CA ALA A 172 -5.02 3.05 -11.47
C ALA A 172 -4.96 4.58 -11.68
N ASP A 173 -4.34 5.32 -10.76
CA ASP A 173 -4.13 6.78 -10.84
C ASP A 173 -3.07 7.09 -11.92
N THR A 174 -3.51 7.10 -13.17
CA THR A 174 -2.65 7.26 -14.34
C THR A 174 -2.24 8.71 -14.55
N ASN A 175 -3.09 9.64 -14.15
CA ASN A 175 -2.85 11.07 -14.31
C ASN A 175 -2.03 11.67 -13.13
N GLY A 176 -1.93 10.96 -12.00
CA GLY A 176 -1.14 11.33 -10.82
C GLY A 176 -1.76 12.44 -9.96
N ASP A 177 -3.07 12.65 -10.05
CA ASP A 177 -3.80 13.67 -9.29
C ASP A 177 -4.14 13.22 -7.86
N GLY A 178 -3.96 11.94 -7.55
CA GLY A 178 -4.20 11.36 -6.23
C GLY A 178 -5.66 11.01 -5.96
N MET A 179 -6.52 11.06 -6.98
CA MET A 179 -7.90 10.59 -6.99
C MET A 179 -8.08 9.61 -8.15
N LEU A 180 -9.17 8.84 -8.16
CA LEU A 180 -9.50 7.99 -9.32
C LEU A 180 -10.79 8.46 -9.96
N ASP A 181 -10.72 8.79 -11.25
CA ASP A 181 -11.93 8.96 -12.04
C ASP A 181 -12.55 7.59 -12.44
N ILE A 182 -13.77 7.64 -12.97
CA ILE A 182 -14.50 6.43 -13.37
C ILE A 182 -13.80 5.64 -14.48
N SER A 183 -13.08 6.30 -15.37
CA SER A 183 -12.37 5.67 -16.48
C SER A 183 -11.14 4.94 -15.96
N GLU A 184 -10.38 5.55 -15.06
CA GLU A 184 -9.22 4.96 -14.37
C GLU A 184 -9.65 3.74 -13.55
N PHE A 185 -10.74 3.83 -12.80
CA PHE A 185 -11.30 2.72 -12.04
C PHE A 185 -11.72 1.54 -12.94
N LEU A 186 -12.40 1.83 -14.07
CA LEU A 186 -12.84 0.82 -15.01
C LEU A 186 -11.66 0.13 -15.69
N GLU A 187 -10.68 0.88 -16.19
CA GLU A 187 -9.49 0.31 -16.83
C GLU A 187 -8.65 -0.55 -15.89
N ALA A 188 -8.46 -0.11 -14.64
CA ALA A 188 -7.78 -0.91 -13.62
C ALA A 188 -8.53 -2.21 -13.32
N SER A 189 -9.86 -2.14 -13.19
CA SER A 189 -10.71 -3.31 -12.95
C SER A 189 -10.69 -4.30 -14.12
N PHE A 190 -10.74 -3.82 -15.37
CA PHE A 190 -10.67 -4.70 -16.54
C PHE A 190 -9.30 -5.34 -16.71
N SER A 191 -8.22 -4.58 -16.53
CA SER A 191 -6.85 -5.11 -16.58
C SER A 191 -6.66 -6.25 -15.58
N MET A 192 -7.24 -6.10 -14.39
CA MET A 192 -7.25 -7.13 -13.35
C MET A 192 -8.07 -8.36 -13.76
N PHE A 193 -9.29 -8.17 -14.27
CA PHE A 193 -10.15 -9.27 -14.75
C PHE A 193 -9.58 -10.00 -15.95
N GLU A 194 -8.82 -9.34 -16.83
CA GLU A 194 -8.12 -9.98 -17.94
C GLU A 194 -6.93 -10.83 -17.47
N GLY A 195 -6.28 -10.44 -16.37
CA GLY A 195 -5.27 -11.26 -15.69
C GLY A 195 -5.85 -12.50 -15.01
N VAL A 196 -7.09 -12.41 -14.51
CA VAL A 196 -7.81 -13.51 -13.86
C VAL A 196 -8.56 -14.32 -14.93
N LYS A 197 -8.15 -15.57 -15.21
CA LYS A 197 -8.79 -16.46 -16.20
C LYS A 197 -10.18 -17.00 -15.77
N LYS A 198 -11.07 -16.14 -15.27
CA LYS A 198 -12.46 -16.48 -14.91
C LYS A 198 -13.43 -16.12 -16.04
N ARG A 199 -14.57 -16.81 -16.08
CA ARG A 199 -15.66 -16.52 -17.03
C ARG A 199 -16.39 -15.24 -16.61
N SER A 200 -16.84 -14.45 -17.59
CA SER A 200 -17.60 -13.19 -17.36
C SER A 200 -18.76 -13.37 -16.38
N ASP A 201 -19.52 -14.47 -16.49
CA ASP A 201 -20.65 -14.74 -15.58
C ASP A 201 -20.24 -14.85 -14.10
N ALA A 202 -19.07 -15.45 -13.82
CA ALA A 202 -18.57 -15.60 -12.46
C ALA A 202 -18.09 -14.25 -11.89
N ILE A 203 -17.48 -13.42 -12.74
CA ILE A 203 -17.07 -12.07 -12.37
C ILE A 203 -18.31 -11.23 -12.06
N LEU A 204 -19.32 -11.27 -12.93
CA LEU A 204 -20.59 -10.56 -12.74
C LEU A 204 -21.27 -10.96 -11.42
N GLN A 205 -21.38 -12.25 -11.13
CA GLN A 205 -21.97 -12.73 -9.86
C GLN A 205 -21.19 -12.23 -8.64
N THR A 206 -19.87 -12.07 -8.77
CA THR A 206 -19.03 -11.53 -7.69
C THR A 206 -19.25 -10.03 -7.51
N LEU A 207 -19.27 -9.26 -8.60
CA LEU A 207 -19.59 -7.83 -8.55
C LEU A 207 -20.99 -7.55 -8.00
N GLN A 208 -21.99 -8.35 -8.37
CA GLN A 208 -23.35 -8.22 -7.85
C GLN A 208 -23.45 -8.51 -6.35
N ARG A 209 -22.65 -9.45 -5.82
CA ARG A 209 -22.54 -9.69 -4.36
C ARG A 209 -21.95 -8.47 -3.66
N ILE A 210 -20.88 -7.93 -4.20
CA ILE A 210 -20.21 -6.73 -3.67
C ILE A 210 -21.16 -5.53 -3.66
N GLU A 211 -21.83 -5.28 -4.78
CA GLU A 211 -22.85 -4.22 -4.92
C GLU A 211 -23.94 -4.36 -3.87
N LYS A 212 -24.44 -5.58 -3.64
CA LYS A 212 -25.45 -5.84 -2.61
C LYS A 212 -24.95 -5.52 -1.20
N VAL A 213 -23.72 -5.90 -0.85
CA VAL A 213 -23.15 -5.64 0.48
C VAL A 213 -22.87 -4.16 0.67
N LEU A 214 -22.36 -3.49 -0.36
CA LEU A 214 -22.16 -2.03 -0.34
C LEU A 214 -23.48 -1.28 -0.16
N HIS A 215 -24.55 -1.69 -0.83
CA HIS A 215 -25.88 -1.11 -0.60
C HIS A 215 -26.36 -1.29 0.84
N GLN A 216 -26.14 -2.46 1.45
CA GLN A 216 -26.49 -2.71 2.85
C GLN A 216 -25.68 -1.83 3.80
N GLN A 217 -24.39 -1.63 3.52
CA GLN A 217 -23.52 -0.78 4.33
C GLN A 217 -23.79 0.71 4.13
N ARG A 218 -24.15 1.17 2.93
CA ARG A 218 -24.50 2.58 2.67
C ARG A 218 -25.72 3.02 3.49
N MET A 219 -26.63 2.11 3.81
CA MET A 219 -27.77 2.37 4.69
C MET A 219 -27.40 2.41 6.18
N ALA A 220 -26.21 1.95 6.54
CA ALA A 220 -25.65 2.05 7.88
C ALA A 220 -24.59 3.17 7.88
N ASP A 221 -25.00 4.41 8.19
CA ASP A 221 -24.16 5.62 8.19
C ASP A 221 -22.67 5.32 8.46
N ARG A 222 -21.84 5.42 7.41
CA ARG A 222 -20.38 5.43 7.54
C ARG A 222 -20.02 6.74 8.23
N LYS A 223 -19.89 6.66 9.56
CA LYS A 223 -19.38 7.77 10.36
C LYS A 223 -17.89 7.90 10.09
N GLU A 224 -17.44 9.14 9.98
CA GLU A 224 -16.04 9.52 9.86
C GLU A 224 -15.68 10.46 11.01
N THR A 225 -14.39 10.69 11.22
CA THR A 225 -13.92 11.77 12.09
C THR A 225 -14.17 13.13 11.43
N ALA A 226 -14.10 14.21 12.21
CA ALA A 226 -13.84 15.52 11.61
C ALA A 226 -12.48 15.48 10.86
N PRO A 227 -12.26 16.35 9.86
CA PRO A 227 -10.99 16.44 9.15
C PRO A 227 -9.82 16.58 10.12
N VAL A 228 -8.81 15.73 9.95
CA VAL A 228 -7.64 15.63 10.80
C VAL A 228 -6.43 16.14 10.02
N THR A 229 -5.73 17.14 10.54
CA THR A 229 -4.54 17.67 9.86
C THR A 229 -3.38 16.67 9.95
N VAL A 230 -2.76 16.38 8.81
CA VAL A 230 -1.62 15.45 8.71
C VAL A 230 -0.32 16.24 8.60
N TYR A 231 0.58 16.01 9.55
CA TYR A 231 1.91 16.58 9.56
C TYR A 231 2.94 15.51 9.20
N MET A 232 3.78 15.79 8.22
CA MET A 232 4.88 14.92 7.82
C MET A 232 6.22 15.54 8.21
N GLN A 233 7.16 14.70 8.65
CA GLN A 233 8.52 15.12 8.96
C GLN A 233 9.18 15.84 7.76
N SER A 234 9.64 17.09 7.95
CA SER A 234 10.14 17.96 6.87
C SER A 234 11.44 17.47 6.23
N LEU A 235 12.32 16.83 7.01
CA LEU A 235 13.60 16.32 6.52
C LEU A 235 13.37 15.02 5.75
N GLU A 236 13.84 14.95 4.50
CA GLU A 236 13.76 13.71 3.70
C GLU A 236 14.59 12.55 4.29
N ARG A 237 15.71 12.86 4.95
CA ARG A 237 16.60 11.88 5.61
C ARG A 237 17.07 12.36 6.97
N PRO A 238 16.16 12.44 7.95
CA PRO A 238 16.50 12.85 9.29
C PRO A 238 17.44 11.83 9.92
N PRO A 239 18.47 12.28 10.67
CA PRO A 239 19.34 11.36 11.39
C PRO A 239 18.54 10.62 12.46
N PHE A 240 18.94 9.38 12.71
CA PHE A 240 18.51 8.70 13.92
C PHE A 240 19.17 9.36 15.13
N GLN A 241 18.41 9.60 16.19
CA GLN A 241 18.96 10.14 17.43
C GLN A 241 18.47 9.34 18.66
N PRO A 242 19.36 9.03 19.61
CA PRO A 242 18.98 8.43 20.89
C PRO A 242 17.94 9.27 21.64
N PRO A 243 17.03 8.64 22.42
CA PRO A 243 16.01 9.32 23.21
C PRO A 243 16.55 10.44 24.11
N SER A 244 17.76 10.25 24.66
CA SER A 244 18.38 11.19 25.59
C SER A 244 18.76 12.53 24.96
N LEU A 245 18.90 12.59 23.63
CA LEU A 245 19.34 13.77 22.89
C LEU A 245 18.31 14.29 21.88
N SER A 246 17.23 13.54 21.64
CA SER A 246 16.28 13.80 20.56
C SER A 246 15.28 14.92 20.81
N TRP A 247 15.14 15.38 22.06
CA TRP A 247 14.13 16.36 22.49
C TRP A 247 14.67 17.79 22.62
N GLN A 248 15.99 18.00 22.53
CA GLN A 248 16.63 19.27 22.92
C GLN A 248 16.22 20.47 22.05
N ASP A 249 15.86 20.21 20.80
CA ASP A 249 15.48 21.22 19.82
C ASP A 249 13.97 21.28 19.58
N GLU A 250 13.18 20.52 20.36
CA GLU A 250 11.73 20.36 20.14
C GLU A 250 10.91 21.35 20.97
N PRO A 251 9.80 21.86 20.43
CA PRO A 251 8.94 22.79 21.15
C PRO A 251 8.22 22.10 22.31
N THR A 252 8.14 22.80 23.44
CA THR A 252 7.37 22.39 24.61
C THR A 252 5.98 23.04 24.66
N GLU A 253 5.81 24.14 23.93
CA GLU A 253 4.52 24.85 23.84
C GLU A 253 3.77 24.49 22.53
N PRO A 254 2.43 24.47 22.53
CA PRO A 254 1.65 24.10 21.33
C PRO A 254 1.71 25.11 20.18
N ASP A 255 1.93 26.40 20.49
CA ASP A 255 1.89 27.51 19.53
C ASP A 255 3.28 27.92 19.02
N GLU A 256 4.34 27.23 19.46
CA GLU A 256 5.69 27.47 18.95
C GLU A 256 5.82 26.95 17.51
N PRO A 257 6.38 27.75 16.57
CA PRO A 257 6.61 27.30 15.20
C PRO A 257 7.54 26.10 15.20
N ASN A 258 7.11 24.97 14.64
CA ASN A 258 7.95 23.80 14.43
C ASN A 258 8.22 23.60 12.93
N GLU A 259 9.34 24.13 12.44
CA GLU A 259 9.77 23.99 11.04
C GLU A 259 10.06 22.53 10.66
N SER A 260 10.18 21.64 11.65
CA SER A 260 10.49 20.23 11.45
C SER A 260 9.29 19.41 10.96
N TRP A 261 8.10 19.99 10.94
CA TRP A 261 6.86 19.37 10.46
C TRP A 261 6.26 20.17 9.31
N LYS A 262 5.97 19.48 8.21
CA LYS A 262 5.28 20.00 7.04
C LYS A 262 3.80 19.65 7.14
N ASP A 263 2.94 20.66 7.09
CA ASP A 263 1.50 20.47 6.91
C ASP A 263 1.23 19.87 5.51
N CYS A 264 0.55 18.74 5.48
CA CYS A 264 0.26 17.98 4.27
C CYS A 264 -1.24 17.96 3.93
N GLY A 265 -2.05 18.80 4.58
CA GLY A 265 -3.49 18.84 4.37
C GLY A 265 -4.28 18.08 5.44
N GLU A 266 -5.57 17.92 5.18
CA GLU A 266 -6.53 17.33 6.11
C GLU A 266 -7.12 16.05 5.54
N VAL A 267 -7.43 15.10 6.43
CA VAL A 267 -8.02 13.81 6.08
C VAL A 267 -9.16 13.45 7.03
N ALA A 268 -10.30 13.02 6.49
CA ALA A 268 -11.37 12.43 7.30
C ALA A 268 -11.09 10.93 7.46
N LEU A 269 -11.04 10.42 8.69
CA LEU A 269 -10.77 9.00 8.95
C LEU A 269 -12.09 8.24 9.07
N PRO A 270 -12.32 7.20 8.24
CA PRO A 270 -13.47 6.32 8.41
C PRO A 270 -13.45 5.59 9.76
N LEU A 271 -14.58 5.54 10.47
CA LEU A 271 -14.65 4.89 11.79
C LEU A 271 -14.66 3.35 11.73
N ASN A 272 -14.75 2.78 10.54
CA ASN A 272 -14.63 1.33 10.28
C ASN A 272 -13.17 0.87 10.05
N LEU A 273 -12.18 1.77 10.12
CA LEU A 273 -10.77 1.40 10.16
C LEU A 273 -10.51 0.56 11.44
N ALA A 274 -9.82 -0.58 11.29
CA ALA A 274 -9.80 -1.66 12.28
C ALA A 274 -8.39 -1.99 12.76
N THR A 275 -7.38 -1.79 11.90
CA THR A 275 -5.96 -2.02 12.17
C THR A 275 -5.18 -0.72 12.02
N ALA A 276 -3.99 -0.66 12.58
CA ALA A 276 -3.07 0.46 12.37
C ALA A 276 -2.64 0.56 10.90
N GLU A 277 -2.50 -0.59 10.22
CA GLU A 277 -2.14 -0.63 8.80
C GLU A 277 -3.21 0.03 7.94
N ASP A 278 -4.51 -0.13 8.24
CA ASP A 278 -5.57 0.52 7.46
C ASP A 278 -5.42 2.05 7.45
N VAL A 279 -5.10 2.63 8.62
CA VAL A 279 -4.83 4.07 8.76
C VAL A 279 -3.55 4.45 8.02
N MET A 280 -2.50 3.63 8.13
CA MET A 280 -1.23 3.88 7.44
C MET A 280 -1.38 3.82 5.92
N SER A 281 -2.15 2.88 5.37
CA SER A 281 -2.44 2.78 3.93
C SER A 281 -3.14 4.03 3.43
N LEU A 282 -4.18 4.50 4.15
CA LEU A 282 -4.88 5.73 3.84
C LEU A 282 -3.91 6.93 3.83
N LEU A 283 -3.09 7.05 4.88
CA LEU A 283 -2.10 8.14 4.97
C LEU A 283 -1.03 8.06 3.88
N ARG A 284 -0.62 6.87 3.44
CA ARG A 284 0.34 6.74 2.34
C ARG A 284 -0.24 7.22 1.02
N LEU A 285 -1.50 6.87 0.72
CA LEU A 285 -2.21 7.40 -0.44
C LEU A 285 -2.33 8.93 -0.37
N HIS A 286 -2.82 9.46 0.76
CA HIS A 286 -2.95 10.90 1.00
C HIS A 286 -1.61 11.64 0.83
N LEU A 287 -0.52 11.08 1.35
CA LEU A 287 0.83 11.64 1.28
C LEU A 287 1.58 11.30 -0.02
N ARG A 288 0.95 10.56 -0.94
CA ARG A 288 1.55 10.06 -2.20
C ARG A 288 2.86 9.30 -1.99
N LEU A 289 2.91 8.53 -0.91
CA LEU A 289 4.02 7.61 -0.62
C LEU A 289 3.80 6.31 -1.37
N SER A 290 4.90 5.62 -1.73
CA SER A 290 4.79 4.29 -2.33
C SER A 290 4.20 3.30 -1.31
N HIS A 291 3.36 2.36 -1.77
CA HIS A 291 2.81 1.26 -0.96
C HIS A 291 3.88 0.42 -0.24
N ASP A 292 5.11 0.42 -0.75
CA ASP A 292 6.26 -0.22 -0.10
C ASP A 292 6.98 0.72 0.88
N THR A 293 6.31 1.73 1.44
CA THR A 293 6.88 2.63 2.44
C THR A 293 6.39 2.27 3.83
N TRP A 294 7.30 1.92 4.74
CA TRP A 294 6.99 1.90 6.17
C TRP A 294 6.98 3.31 6.73
N ILE A 295 5.94 3.61 7.51
CA ILE A 295 5.75 4.87 8.22
C ILE A 295 5.42 4.59 9.69
N SER A 296 5.76 5.52 10.58
CA SER A 296 5.29 5.54 11.97
C SER A 296 4.31 6.70 12.12
N VAL A 297 3.13 6.43 12.66
CA VAL A 297 2.03 7.39 12.81
C VAL A 297 1.78 7.65 14.29
N TYR A 298 1.77 8.92 14.68
CA TYR A 298 1.49 9.35 16.05
C TYR A 298 0.27 10.27 16.07
N TYR A 299 -0.49 10.22 17.15
CA TYR A 299 -1.61 11.12 17.39
C TYR A 299 -1.50 11.74 18.78
N LEU A 300 -2.14 12.89 18.97
CA LEU A 300 -2.24 13.54 20.29
C LEU A 300 -3.50 13.07 21.00
N GLY A 301 -3.33 12.25 22.03
CA GLY A 301 -4.41 11.75 22.88
C GLY A 301 -5.01 12.80 23.82
N PRO A 302 -5.94 12.39 24.70
CA PRO A 302 -6.59 13.30 25.64
C PRO A 302 -5.58 13.94 26.62
N SER A 303 -5.81 15.20 26.98
CA SER A 303 -5.09 15.85 28.08
C SER A 303 -5.51 15.20 29.40
N ARG A 304 -4.54 14.83 30.26
CA ARG A 304 -4.81 14.15 31.54
C ARG A 304 -5.54 15.05 32.55
N GLU A 305 -5.39 16.37 32.44
CA GLU A 305 -5.90 17.36 33.42
C GLU A 305 -6.68 18.52 32.76
N GLY A 306 -7.10 18.39 31.50
CA GLY A 306 -7.88 19.41 30.79
C GLY A 306 -7.07 20.61 30.26
N SER A 307 -5.93 20.94 30.88
CA SER A 307 -5.02 22.02 30.47
C SER A 307 -3.54 21.61 30.32
N GLY A 308 -3.19 20.34 30.58
CA GLY A 308 -1.81 19.84 30.45
C GLY A 308 -1.45 19.35 29.03
N PRO A 309 -0.15 19.08 28.77
CA PRO A 309 0.31 18.58 27.48
C PRO A 309 -0.41 17.28 27.10
N ARG A 310 -0.83 17.19 25.83
CA ARG A 310 -1.54 16.03 25.31
C ARG A 310 -0.58 14.87 25.14
N ALA A 311 -1.03 13.65 25.46
CA ALA A 311 -0.18 12.48 25.35
C ALA A 311 0.12 12.18 23.87
N VAL A 312 1.38 12.14 23.49
CA VAL A 312 1.81 11.68 22.16
C VAL A 312 1.74 10.15 22.17
N THR A 313 0.93 9.55 21.32
CA THR A 313 0.74 8.10 21.28
C THR A 313 1.06 7.54 19.89
N LEU A 314 1.91 6.51 19.86
CA LEU A 314 2.22 5.76 18.64
C LEU A 314 1.04 4.85 18.27
N LEU A 315 0.55 4.94 17.03
CA LEU A 315 -0.49 4.07 16.50
C LEU A 315 0.04 2.63 16.31
N ARG A 316 -0.67 1.65 16.86
CA ARG A 316 -0.32 0.22 16.81
C ARG A 316 -1.58 -0.63 16.73
N GLY A 317 -1.40 -1.86 16.24
CA GLY A 317 -2.47 -2.86 16.14
C GLY A 317 -2.43 -3.57 14.78
N GLU A 318 -1.81 -4.75 14.74
CA GLU A 318 -1.69 -5.52 13.48
C GLU A 318 -2.98 -6.27 13.12
N ARG A 319 -3.88 -6.47 14.10
CA ARG A 319 -5.14 -7.20 13.92
C ARG A 319 -6.33 -6.41 14.45
N PRO A 320 -7.54 -6.64 13.92
CA PRO A 320 -8.75 -6.00 14.44
C PRO A 320 -8.91 -6.22 15.95
N GLY A 321 -9.10 -5.13 16.70
CA GLY A 321 -9.23 -5.14 18.15
C GLY A 321 -7.91 -5.22 18.93
N GLU A 322 -6.76 -5.34 18.25
CA GLU A 322 -5.43 -5.23 18.84
C GLU A 322 -4.93 -3.77 18.80
N GLY A 323 -4.17 -3.35 19.81
CA GLY A 323 -3.54 -2.03 19.83
C GLY A 323 -4.51 -0.89 20.17
N ASN A 324 -4.40 0.24 19.48
CA ASN A 324 -5.06 1.50 19.86
C ASN A 324 -5.82 2.20 18.72
N THR A 325 -5.99 1.58 17.55
CA THR A 325 -6.71 2.16 16.41
C THR A 325 -8.14 2.57 16.76
N THR A 326 -8.96 1.67 17.32
CA THR A 326 -10.35 1.98 17.71
C THR A 326 -10.43 3.08 18.78
N ALA A 327 -9.49 3.08 19.72
CA ALA A 327 -9.43 4.09 20.78
C ALA A 327 -9.06 5.47 20.21
N MET A 328 -8.12 5.53 19.27
CA MET A 328 -7.75 6.74 18.53
C MET A 328 -8.95 7.29 17.77
N LEU A 329 -9.62 6.48 16.94
CA LEU A 329 -10.77 6.89 16.14
C LEU A 329 -11.91 7.43 17.03
N SER A 330 -12.26 6.69 18.09
CA SER A 330 -13.27 7.13 19.06
C SER A 330 -12.92 8.45 19.75
N TYR A 331 -11.62 8.68 19.98
CA TYR A 331 -11.15 9.94 20.54
C TYR A 331 -11.24 11.08 19.52
N LEU A 332 -10.77 10.89 18.28
CA LEU A 332 -10.78 11.88 17.21
C LEU A 332 -12.21 12.28 16.78
N SER A 333 -13.21 11.43 17.02
CA SER A 333 -14.63 11.80 16.83
C SER A 333 -15.17 12.79 17.88
N LYS A 334 -14.43 13.12 18.94
CA LYS A 334 -14.89 14.02 20.01
C LYS A 334 -14.60 15.48 19.67
N PRO A 335 -15.48 16.43 20.07
CA PRO A 335 -15.31 17.85 19.73
C PRO A 335 -14.09 18.52 20.35
N ASN A 336 -13.51 17.95 21.43
CA ASN A 336 -12.32 18.48 22.11
C ASN A 336 -11.03 17.69 21.75
N ALA A 337 -11.11 16.82 20.75
CA ALA A 337 -9.96 16.06 20.26
C ALA A 337 -8.91 16.99 19.64
N ALA A 338 -7.64 16.61 19.75
CA ALA A 338 -6.60 17.23 18.95
C ALA A 338 -6.59 16.52 17.60
N LEU A 339 -7.10 17.19 16.57
CA LEU A 339 -7.22 16.68 15.21
C LEU A 339 -5.89 16.80 14.47
N LYS A 340 -4.84 16.15 15.00
CA LYS A 340 -3.49 16.16 14.42
C LYS A 340 -2.91 14.75 14.38
N LEU A 341 -2.39 14.36 13.22
CA LEU A 341 -1.56 13.18 13.02
C LEU A 341 -0.14 13.59 12.61
N PHE A 342 0.84 12.83 13.07
CA PHE A 342 2.25 13.03 12.76
C PHE A 342 2.83 11.78 12.11
N VAL A 343 3.42 11.93 10.93
CA VAL A 343 3.99 10.85 10.12
C VAL A 343 5.51 11.04 9.99
N LYS A 344 6.27 10.03 10.44
CA LYS A 344 7.75 10.04 10.44
C LYS A 344 8.31 8.63 10.23
N ASN A 345 9.65 8.50 10.26
CA ASN A 345 10.37 7.23 10.06
C ASN A 345 10.09 6.57 8.70
N CYS A 346 9.83 7.39 7.68
CA CYS A 346 9.55 6.94 6.32
C CYS A 346 10.74 6.17 5.78
N ARG A 347 10.53 4.89 5.44
CA ARG A 347 11.61 4.01 4.95
C ARG A 347 11.06 2.93 4.04
N LYS A 348 11.87 2.50 3.08
CA LYS A 348 11.48 1.43 2.16
C LYS A 348 11.27 0.10 2.90
N ARG A 349 10.07 -0.44 2.78
CA ARG A 349 9.67 -1.81 3.12
C ARG A 349 10.31 -2.76 2.11
N PRO A 350 11.10 -3.74 2.56
CA PRO A 350 11.65 -4.75 1.67
C PRO A 350 10.56 -5.72 1.23
N SER A 351 10.47 -5.98 -0.08
CA SER A 351 9.46 -6.88 -0.65
C SER A 351 9.75 -8.37 -0.45
N LYS A 352 11.02 -8.75 -0.21
CA LYS A 352 11.46 -10.16 -0.11
C LYS A 352 11.98 -10.58 1.25
N LEU A 353 12.08 -9.65 2.21
CA LEU A 353 12.66 -9.91 3.52
C LEU A 353 11.55 -10.00 4.56
N VAL A 354 11.53 -11.10 5.30
CA VAL A 354 10.53 -11.36 6.33
C VAL A 354 11.16 -11.16 7.70
N ARG A 355 10.39 -10.56 8.63
CA ARG A 355 10.80 -10.42 10.03
C ARG A 355 11.06 -11.80 10.63
N GLN A 356 12.26 -12.00 11.16
CA GLN A 356 12.63 -13.27 11.77
C GLN A 356 12.43 -13.23 13.29
N PRO A 357 11.71 -14.20 13.87
CA PRO A 357 11.66 -14.35 15.32
C PRO A 357 13.05 -14.71 15.85
N ARG A 358 13.28 -14.42 17.12
CA ARG A 358 14.48 -14.89 17.81
C ARG A 358 14.46 -16.42 17.86
N ALA A 359 15.63 -17.04 17.77
CA ALA A 359 15.75 -18.47 18.04
C ALA A 359 15.26 -18.77 19.47
N PHE A 360 14.48 -19.84 19.62
CA PHE A 360 14.02 -20.26 20.94
C PHE A 360 15.19 -20.78 21.79
N LEU A 361 15.01 -20.83 23.11
CA LEU A 361 16.08 -21.21 24.03
C LEU A 361 16.61 -22.62 23.75
N GLU A 362 15.72 -23.54 23.35
CA GLU A 362 16.01 -24.93 23.04
C GLU A 362 16.80 -25.10 21.73
N GLU A 363 16.60 -24.20 20.76
CA GLU A 363 17.31 -24.19 19.47
C GLU A 363 18.71 -23.58 19.61
N ARG A 364 18.87 -22.65 20.56
CA ARG A 364 20.08 -21.86 20.77
C ARG A 364 21.33 -22.70 20.87
N ASP A 365 21.31 -23.71 21.74
CA ASP A 365 22.50 -24.51 22.04
C ASP A 365 22.90 -25.37 20.83
N GLY A 366 21.93 -25.85 20.04
CA GLY A 366 22.16 -26.56 18.78
C GLY A 366 22.71 -25.67 17.66
N LEU A 367 22.29 -24.40 17.60
CA LEU A 367 22.85 -23.41 16.67
C LEU A 367 24.28 -23.02 17.07
N PHE A 368 24.54 -22.82 18.37
CA PHE A 368 25.89 -22.51 18.84
C PHE A 368 26.86 -23.70 18.74
N ALA A 369 26.37 -24.94 18.83
CA ALA A 369 27.19 -26.12 18.57
C ALA A 369 27.74 -26.15 17.12
N GLN A 370 27.09 -25.45 16.19
CA GLN A 370 27.53 -25.34 14.79
C GLN A 370 28.54 -24.20 14.57
N ARG A 371 28.85 -23.40 15.60
CA ARG A 371 29.90 -22.37 15.54
C ARG A 371 31.27 -23.03 15.53
N ALA A 372 31.92 -23.01 14.39
CA ALA A 372 33.23 -23.63 14.18
C ALA A 372 34.30 -22.65 13.66
N GLY A 373 33.94 -21.42 13.26
CA GLY A 373 34.83 -20.48 12.60
C GLY A 373 34.92 -19.09 13.24
N ALA A 374 35.38 -18.12 12.45
CA ALA A 374 35.50 -16.73 12.85
C ALA A 374 34.14 -16.08 13.13
N SER A 375 34.19 -14.97 13.87
CA SER A 375 33.03 -14.13 14.13
C SER A 375 33.26 -12.74 13.57
N TRP A 376 32.27 -12.25 12.84
CA TRP A 376 32.29 -10.96 12.19
C TRP A 376 31.26 -10.05 12.86
N GLY A 377 31.68 -8.90 13.37
CA GLY A 377 30.87 -8.01 14.19
C GLY A 377 30.53 -6.70 13.49
N LEU A 378 29.26 -6.32 13.52
CA LEU A 378 28.74 -5.00 13.17
C LEU A 378 28.27 -4.31 14.44
N ASP A 379 28.78 -3.10 14.67
CA ASP A 379 28.49 -2.33 15.88
C ASP A 379 27.57 -1.14 15.58
N TRP A 380 26.47 -1.00 16.32
CA TRP A 380 25.50 0.06 16.10
C TRP A 380 26.11 1.47 16.10
N GLU A 381 27.12 1.76 16.94
CA GLU A 381 27.71 3.11 17.02
C GLU A 381 28.40 3.46 15.69
N THR A 382 29.15 2.52 15.13
CA THR A 382 29.83 2.69 13.84
C THR A 382 28.86 2.76 12.66
N GLN A 383 27.74 2.05 12.75
CA GLN A 383 26.79 1.92 11.64
C GLN A 383 25.73 3.03 11.62
N LEU A 384 25.33 3.59 12.78
CA LEU A 384 24.12 4.42 12.88
C LEU A 384 24.31 5.83 13.46
N VAL A 385 25.20 6.02 14.43
CA VAL A 385 25.22 7.25 15.28
C VAL A 385 26.24 8.31 14.80
N GLY A 386 27.23 7.92 13.98
CA GLY A 386 28.20 8.83 13.35
C GLY A 386 27.82 9.26 11.93
N GLU A 387 28.76 9.79 11.12
CA GLU A 387 28.64 9.99 9.66
C GLU A 387 28.36 8.69 8.86
N GLY A 388 27.84 7.63 9.49
CA GLY A 388 27.49 6.33 8.93
C GLY A 388 28.63 5.74 8.13
N GLU A 389 29.54 4.99 8.78
CA GLU A 389 30.57 4.35 7.98
C GLU A 389 29.94 3.31 7.03
N LYS A 390 30.51 3.18 5.82
CA LYS A 390 29.95 2.31 4.78
C LYS A 390 29.81 0.89 5.33
N LEU A 391 28.70 0.23 5.02
CA LEU A 391 28.53 -1.20 5.28
C LEU A 391 29.70 -2.00 4.67
N PRO A 392 29.99 -3.22 5.19
CA PRO A 392 30.99 -4.08 4.57
C PRO A 392 30.69 -4.32 3.08
N PRO A 393 31.72 -4.54 2.25
CA PRO A 393 31.55 -4.82 0.83
C PRO A 393 30.53 -5.94 0.58
N ARG A 394 29.73 -5.76 -0.46
CA ARG A 394 28.71 -6.73 -0.87
C ARG A 394 29.20 -7.56 -2.07
N PRO A 395 29.11 -8.90 -2.04
CA PRO A 395 28.71 -9.71 -0.89
C PRO A 395 29.86 -9.84 0.14
N MET A 396 29.48 -9.96 1.41
CA MET A 396 30.34 -10.37 2.49
C MET A 396 30.51 -11.89 2.42
N VAL A 397 31.74 -12.35 2.17
CA VAL A 397 32.04 -13.78 2.07
C VAL A 397 32.27 -14.36 3.46
N MET A 398 31.58 -15.47 3.75
CA MET A 398 31.70 -16.22 5.01
C MET A 398 31.83 -17.71 4.72
N GLN A 399 32.33 -18.49 5.69
CA GLN A 399 32.35 -19.96 5.61
C GLN A 399 31.25 -20.58 6.49
N VAL A 400 30.80 -21.78 6.11
CA VAL A 400 29.90 -22.58 6.97
C VAL A 400 30.53 -22.76 8.36
N GLY A 401 29.77 -22.44 9.41
CA GLY A 401 30.19 -22.45 10.81
C GLY A 401 30.77 -21.13 11.33
N GLU A 402 30.98 -20.12 10.48
CA GLU A 402 31.27 -18.75 10.92
C GLU A 402 30.01 -18.04 11.41
N THR A 403 30.20 -16.96 12.17
CA THR A 403 29.07 -16.18 12.70
C THR A 403 29.17 -14.70 12.32
N LEU A 404 28.02 -14.11 12.07
CA LEU A 404 27.84 -12.67 11.94
C LEU A 404 27.10 -12.17 13.18
N ILE A 405 27.60 -11.12 13.80
CA ILE A 405 27.08 -10.57 15.05
C ILE A 405 26.70 -9.12 14.78
N VAL A 406 25.46 -8.76 15.08
CA VAL A 406 25.03 -7.35 15.13
C VAL A 406 24.85 -6.97 16.58
N GLU A 407 25.69 -6.07 17.07
CA GLU A 407 25.65 -5.60 18.45
C GLU A 407 24.86 -4.31 18.56
N VAL A 408 23.83 -4.32 19.41
CA VAL A 408 22.89 -3.22 19.63
C VAL A 408 22.71 -2.97 21.13
N PRO A 409 22.48 -1.73 21.56
CA PRO A 409 22.16 -1.42 22.95
C PRO A 409 20.78 -1.98 23.32
N GLN A 410 20.60 -2.38 24.58
CA GLN A 410 19.27 -2.74 25.11
C GLN A 410 18.50 -1.52 25.62
N ALA A 411 19.23 -0.51 26.09
CA ALA A 411 18.67 0.76 26.52
C ALA A 411 19.67 1.90 26.29
N ASP A 412 19.22 3.14 26.51
CA ASP A 412 20.06 4.32 26.50
C ASP A 412 21.09 4.32 27.65
N ASP A 413 22.00 5.30 27.65
CA ASP A 413 23.10 5.39 28.62
C ASP A 413 22.65 5.38 30.10
N ASN A 414 21.40 5.75 30.35
CA ASN A 414 20.81 5.82 31.69
C ASN A 414 19.92 4.59 32.03
N GLY A 415 19.74 3.65 31.10
CA GLY A 415 18.86 2.48 31.26
C GLY A 415 17.37 2.84 31.31
N GLU A 416 17.00 4.05 30.88
CA GLU A 416 15.66 4.59 31.01
C GLU A 416 14.76 4.21 29.83
N PHE A 417 15.32 4.26 28.62
CA PHE A 417 14.60 4.04 27.38
C PHE A 417 15.15 2.81 26.69
N ARG A 418 14.29 1.82 26.46
CA ARG A 418 14.70 0.56 25.82
C ARG A 418 14.70 0.69 24.31
N TYR A 419 15.62 -0.04 23.68
CA TYR A 419 15.63 -0.22 22.24
C TYR A 419 15.07 -1.59 21.87
N MET A 420 14.33 -1.62 20.77
CA MET A 420 13.85 -2.83 20.11
C MET A 420 14.68 -3.07 18.86
N ALA A 421 15.22 -4.28 18.72
CA ALA A 421 15.92 -4.69 17.51
C ALA A 421 15.12 -5.79 16.79
N ASN A 422 14.89 -5.62 15.50
CA ASN A 422 14.15 -6.56 14.65
C ASN A 422 15.00 -6.93 13.43
N ALA A 423 15.26 -8.22 13.23
CA ALA A 423 15.99 -8.72 12.07
C ALA A 423 15.03 -9.13 10.96
N PHE A 424 15.38 -8.83 9.72
CA PHE A 424 14.61 -9.19 8.53
C PHE A 424 15.53 -9.88 7.53
N MET A 425 15.12 -11.05 7.03
CA MET A 425 15.97 -11.93 6.22
C MET A 425 15.16 -12.57 5.08
N ASP A 426 15.81 -12.90 3.96
CA ASP A 426 15.19 -13.64 2.84
C ASP A 426 15.11 -15.15 3.12
N LYS A 427 16.11 -15.69 3.84
CA LYS A 427 16.27 -17.12 4.09
C LYS A 427 16.87 -17.37 5.47
N THR A 428 16.41 -18.42 6.14
CA THR A 428 16.91 -18.87 7.45
C THR A 428 17.67 -20.19 7.40
N ASP A 429 17.86 -20.75 6.20
CA ASP A 429 18.57 -22.00 5.97
C ASP A 429 20.04 -21.79 5.60
N VAL A 430 20.41 -20.61 5.07
CA VAL A 430 21.79 -20.16 4.82
C VAL A 430 22.40 -19.55 6.09
N LEU A 431 21.76 -18.51 6.62
CA LEU A 431 22.07 -17.94 7.94
C LEU A 431 20.96 -18.34 8.91
N SER A 432 21.31 -18.69 10.14
CA SER A 432 20.32 -19.00 11.18
C SER A 432 19.40 -17.81 11.46
N LYS A 433 18.24 -18.11 12.08
CA LYS A 433 17.49 -17.08 12.83
C LYS A 433 18.42 -16.38 13.83
N PRO A 434 18.15 -15.11 14.17
CA PRO A 434 18.98 -14.37 15.11
C PRO A 434 18.93 -15.03 16.49
N VAL A 435 20.10 -15.35 17.02
CA VAL A 435 20.29 -15.90 18.35
C VAL A 435 20.74 -14.78 19.29
N ASN A 436 20.04 -14.63 20.41
CA ASN A 436 20.38 -13.59 21.38
C ASN A 436 21.55 -14.04 22.27
N GLU A 437 22.63 -13.26 22.28
CA GLU A 437 23.69 -13.33 23.28
C GLU A 437 23.66 -12.04 24.10
N VAL A 438 23.43 -12.17 25.41
CA VAL A 438 23.50 -11.03 26.34
C VAL A 438 24.91 -11.03 26.92
N ILE A 439 25.73 -10.06 26.52
CA ILE A 439 27.10 -9.93 27.03
C ILE A 439 27.13 -8.86 28.12
N GLN A 440 27.62 -9.24 29.30
CA GLN A 440 27.88 -8.27 30.36
C GLN A 440 29.05 -7.36 29.96
N VAL A 441 28.82 -6.05 29.99
CA VAL A 441 29.84 -5.05 29.69
C VAL A 441 30.88 -5.04 30.83
N LYS A 442 32.14 -5.41 30.53
CA LYS A 442 33.23 -5.30 31.51
C LYS A 442 33.48 -3.82 31.84
N LYS A 443 33.46 -3.46 33.15
CA LYS A 443 33.72 -2.10 33.65
C LYS A 443 35.01 -1.51 33.04
N GLY A 444 34.87 -0.45 32.24
CA GLY A 444 36.00 0.35 31.78
C GLY A 444 36.64 1.10 32.95
N LYS A 445 37.97 1.15 33.02
CA LYS A 445 38.76 1.72 34.13
C LYS A 445 38.56 3.24 34.39
N SER A 446 37.66 3.94 33.70
CA SER A 446 37.53 5.41 33.84
C SER A 446 36.12 6.01 33.68
N LYS A 447 35.05 5.39 34.20
CA LYS A 447 33.79 6.14 34.45
C LYS A 447 33.72 6.57 35.93
N LYS A 448 33.38 7.85 36.18
CA LYS A 448 33.24 8.47 37.51
C LYS A 448 32.40 7.59 38.44
N LYS A 449 32.83 7.43 39.70
CA LYS A 449 32.05 6.78 40.76
C LYS A 449 30.68 7.46 40.87
N GLY A 450 29.59 6.76 40.53
CA GLY A 450 28.22 7.21 40.77
C GLY A 450 27.22 7.12 39.61
N GLY A 451 27.64 6.75 38.39
CA GLY A 451 26.68 6.50 37.29
C GLY A 451 26.03 5.10 37.40
N PRO A 452 24.80 4.91 36.87
CA PRO A 452 24.17 3.60 36.76
C PRO A 452 25.08 2.61 36.01
N GLU A 453 24.97 1.31 36.31
CA GLU A 453 25.72 0.28 35.60
C GLU A 453 25.31 0.29 34.11
N PRO A 454 26.26 0.24 33.16
CA PRO A 454 25.92 0.23 31.74
C PRO A 454 25.11 -1.03 31.44
N ASP A 455 23.95 -0.85 30.81
CA ASP A 455 23.09 -1.96 30.42
C ASP A 455 23.83 -2.95 29.52
N PRO A 456 23.55 -4.25 29.62
CA PRO A 456 24.19 -5.26 28.79
C PRO A 456 23.86 -5.02 27.32
N LEU A 457 24.87 -5.18 26.45
CA LEU A 457 24.66 -5.12 25.01
C LEU A 457 23.94 -6.39 24.55
N LEU A 458 23.01 -6.23 23.62
CA LEU A 458 22.37 -7.33 22.94
C LEU A 458 23.17 -7.65 21.68
N GLN A 459 23.67 -8.88 21.59
CA GLN A 459 24.28 -9.40 20.38
C GLN A 459 23.28 -10.30 19.65
N LEU A 460 23.05 -9.96 18.39
CA LEU A 460 22.25 -10.75 17.47
C LEU A 460 23.19 -11.58 16.62
N THR A 461 23.32 -12.86 16.99
CA THR A 461 24.23 -13.79 16.33
C THR A 461 23.49 -14.56 15.25
N PHE A 462 24.05 -14.56 14.04
CA PHE A 462 23.59 -15.31 12.88
C PHE A 462 24.68 -16.33 12.53
N VAL A 463 24.35 -17.62 12.59
CA VAL A 463 25.29 -18.71 12.30
C VAL A 463 25.17 -19.09 10.83
N ALA A 464 26.30 -19.22 10.12
CA ALA A 464 26.32 -19.73 8.76
C ALA A 464 26.10 -21.24 8.76
N LEU A 465 24.93 -21.69 8.32
CA LEU A 465 24.50 -23.09 8.41
C LEU A 465 24.86 -23.91 7.17
N ARG A 466 24.76 -23.31 5.98
CA ARG A 466 25.05 -23.97 4.71
C ARG A 466 25.42 -22.97 3.63
N GLU A 467 25.95 -23.48 2.52
CA GLU A 467 26.28 -22.69 1.35
C GLU A 467 25.08 -21.95 0.75
N GLY A 468 25.33 -20.72 0.29
CA GLY A 468 24.36 -19.93 -0.43
C GLY A 468 24.41 -18.45 -0.08
N LYS A 469 23.52 -17.70 -0.72
CA LYS A 469 23.38 -16.26 -0.51
C LYS A 469 22.20 -15.97 0.40
N CYS A 470 22.40 -15.01 1.30
CA CYS A 470 21.37 -14.49 2.19
C CYS A 470 21.49 -12.97 2.25
N VAL A 471 20.35 -12.29 2.29
CA VAL A 471 20.29 -10.84 2.48
C VAL A 471 19.52 -10.56 3.76
N PHE A 472 20.04 -9.67 4.60
CA PHE A 472 19.35 -9.24 5.80
C PHE A 472 19.62 -7.80 6.20
N PHE A 473 18.79 -7.27 7.08
CA PHE A 473 19.09 -6.06 7.84
C PHE A 473 18.51 -6.16 9.25
N VAL A 474 18.96 -5.28 10.14
CA VAL A 474 18.42 -5.12 11.48
C VAL A 474 17.90 -3.70 11.64
N ASP A 475 16.60 -3.54 11.90
CA ASP A 475 16.03 -2.27 12.33
C ASP A 475 16.15 -2.17 13.86
N ILE A 476 16.67 -1.04 14.35
CA ILE A 476 16.71 -0.66 15.76
C ILE A 476 15.72 0.49 15.95
N SER A 477 14.78 0.35 16.87
CA SER A 477 13.78 1.38 17.17
C SER A 477 13.64 1.66 18.66
N TRP A 478 13.22 2.87 18.99
CA TRP A 478 12.71 3.25 20.31
C TRP A 478 11.37 3.99 20.20
N GLU A 479 10.73 3.93 19.03
CA GLU A 479 9.43 4.58 18.74
C GLU A 479 8.36 4.27 19.80
N ASP A 480 8.46 3.09 20.42
CA ASP A 480 7.53 2.66 21.44
C ASP A 480 7.69 3.37 22.80
N GLN A 481 8.85 3.98 23.00
CA GLN A 481 9.22 4.74 24.18
C GLN A 481 8.97 6.25 24.01
N GLU A 482 8.56 6.70 22.83
CA GLU A 482 8.44 8.11 22.51
C GLU A 482 7.33 8.81 23.31
N GLU A 483 6.24 8.10 23.63
CA GLU A 483 5.20 8.60 24.55
C GLU A 483 5.79 8.95 25.92
N LYS A 484 6.64 8.07 26.46
CA LYS A 484 7.32 8.27 27.75
C LYS A 484 8.26 9.48 27.69
N LEU A 485 9.00 9.64 26.59
CA LEU A 485 9.90 10.78 26.40
C LEU A 485 9.11 12.09 26.33
N CYS A 486 8.09 12.16 25.48
CA CYS A 486 7.26 13.35 25.29
C CYS A 486 6.56 13.74 26.60
N GLN A 487 6.06 12.77 27.36
CA GLN A 487 5.46 13.02 28.67
C GLN A 487 6.47 13.62 29.65
N ARG A 488 7.69 13.06 29.71
CA ARG A 488 8.72 13.52 30.65
C ARG A 488 9.21 14.93 30.33
N GLN A 489 9.35 15.25 29.05
CA GLN A 489 9.86 16.54 28.57
C GLN A 489 8.76 17.54 28.23
N GLN A 490 7.49 17.19 28.44
CA GLN A 490 6.32 18.03 28.14
C GLN A 490 6.28 18.51 26.68
N LEU A 491 6.61 17.63 25.74
CA LEU A 491 6.62 17.97 24.31
C LEU A 491 5.19 18.08 23.75
N SER A 492 4.99 19.01 22.81
CA SER A 492 3.70 19.23 22.14
C SER A 492 3.48 18.34 20.90
N ALA A 493 4.54 17.67 20.44
CA ALA A 493 4.57 16.77 19.28
C ALA A 493 5.59 15.64 19.51
N PRO A 494 5.53 14.53 18.74
CA PRO A 494 6.65 13.58 18.67
C PRO A 494 7.93 14.28 18.21
N VAL A 495 9.09 13.71 18.56
CA VAL A 495 10.36 14.32 18.14
C VAL A 495 10.49 14.27 16.63
N ALA A 496 11.07 15.29 16.01
CA ALA A 496 11.15 15.36 14.57
C ALA A 496 12.32 14.55 13.97
N LYS A 497 13.16 13.94 14.80
CA LYS A 497 14.26 13.06 14.35
C LYS A 497 13.82 11.60 14.30
N ASN A 498 14.54 10.78 13.54
CA ASN A 498 14.17 9.38 13.37
C ASN A 498 14.35 8.59 14.67
N THR A 499 13.32 7.84 15.03
CA THR A 499 13.31 6.90 16.16
C THR A 499 13.53 5.46 15.73
N VAL A 500 13.69 5.23 14.42
CA VAL A 500 14.05 3.96 13.80
C VAL A 500 15.29 4.13 12.94
N ALA A 501 16.21 3.18 13.01
CA ALA A 501 17.43 3.13 12.22
C ALA A 501 17.68 1.72 11.68
N ARG A 502 18.40 1.61 10.55
CA ARG A 502 18.65 0.34 9.86
C ARG A 502 20.13 0.04 9.70
N ILE A 503 20.57 -1.12 10.18
CA ILE A 503 21.87 -1.70 9.85
C ILE A 503 21.67 -2.68 8.70
N GLY A 504 22.04 -2.27 7.48
CA GLY A 504 21.95 -3.08 6.27
C GLY A 504 21.36 -2.33 5.07
N PRO A 505 21.01 -3.03 3.97
CA PRO A 505 21.10 -4.48 3.83
C PRO A 505 22.54 -4.99 3.77
N VAL A 506 22.78 -6.15 4.37
CA VAL A 506 24.02 -6.91 4.27
C VAL A 506 23.73 -8.12 3.40
N GLU A 507 24.51 -8.27 2.34
CA GLU A 507 24.47 -9.43 1.45
C GLU A 507 25.59 -10.35 1.87
N VAL A 508 25.27 -11.58 2.26
CA VAL A 508 26.23 -12.60 2.69
C VAL A 508 26.28 -13.71 1.64
N ASP A 509 27.48 -14.17 1.30
CA ASP A 509 27.74 -15.33 0.46
C ASP A 509 28.50 -16.39 1.27
N VAL A 510 27.79 -17.42 1.70
CA VAL A 510 28.33 -18.51 2.51
C VAL A 510 28.91 -19.58 1.58
N GLN A 511 30.19 -19.90 1.79
CA GLN A 511 30.95 -20.85 1.00
C GLN A 511 31.37 -22.08 1.83
N LYS A 512 31.83 -23.13 1.12
CA LYS A 512 32.40 -24.32 1.76
C LYS A 512 33.57 -23.94 2.66
N PRO A 513 33.75 -24.63 3.80
CA PRO A 513 34.94 -24.48 4.61
C PRO A 513 36.20 -24.77 3.78
N SER A 514 37.12 -23.81 3.69
CA SER A 514 38.39 -23.99 2.97
C SER A 514 39.53 -24.20 3.96
N GLY A 515 39.75 -25.46 4.39
CA GLY A 515 40.85 -25.84 5.28
C GLY A 515 40.44 -26.15 6.72
N LYS A 516 41.42 -26.35 7.61
CA LYS A 516 41.16 -26.60 9.04
C LYS A 516 40.49 -25.36 9.63
N ALA A 517 39.38 -25.57 10.35
CA ALA A 517 38.66 -24.54 11.10
C ALA A 517 39.63 -23.80 12.02
N ASP A 518 40.06 -22.61 11.59
CA ASP A 518 40.80 -21.71 12.46
C ASP A 518 39.81 -21.25 13.54
N LYS A 519 40.19 -21.29 14.81
CA LYS A 519 39.39 -20.70 15.89
C LYS A 519 39.47 -19.18 15.74
N GLY A 520 38.78 -18.65 14.73
CA GLY A 520 38.90 -17.29 14.28
C GLY A 520 38.51 -16.30 15.38
N ALA A 521 39.34 -15.27 15.55
CA ALA A 521 39.06 -14.18 16.47
C ALA A 521 37.83 -13.37 16.00
N LEU A 522 37.12 -12.75 16.95
CA LEU A 522 36.06 -11.78 16.65
C LEU A 522 36.66 -10.54 16.00
N GLN A 523 36.22 -10.22 14.78
CA GLN A 523 36.63 -9.03 14.03
C GLN A 523 35.44 -8.08 13.87
N TRP A 524 35.66 -6.80 14.11
CA TRP A 524 34.68 -5.74 13.96
C TRP A 524 34.90 -4.98 12.66
N TRP A 525 33.81 -4.70 11.96
CA TRP A 525 33.84 -3.77 10.84
C TRP A 525 33.99 -2.35 11.38
N ASN A 526 35.08 -1.70 11.02
CA ASN A 526 35.32 -0.32 11.44
C ASN A 526 34.85 0.72 10.42
N GLY A 527 34.20 0.28 9.33
CA GLY A 527 33.77 1.13 8.22
C GLY A 527 34.68 1.16 6.98
N GLU A 528 35.93 0.72 7.14
CA GLU A 528 36.90 0.56 6.04
C GLU A 528 37.39 -0.89 5.89
N LYS A 529 37.61 -1.59 7.02
CA LYS A 529 38.16 -2.94 7.06
C LYS A 529 37.77 -3.69 8.35
N TRP A 530 37.95 -5.00 8.33
CA TRP A 530 37.84 -5.85 9.51
C TRP A 530 39.03 -5.64 10.46
N SER A 531 38.74 -5.51 11.75
CA SER A 531 39.70 -5.18 12.81
C SER A 531 39.39 -5.90 14.11
N ASN A 532 40.41 -6.36 14.84
CA ASN A 532 40.21 -6.94 16.17
C ASN A 532 39.80 -5.90 17.24
N LYS A 533 39.81 -4.60 16.90
CA LYS A 533 39.36 -3.51 17.76
C LYS A 533 38.01 -2.98 17.27
N LYS A 534 37.07 -2.90 18.21
CA LYS A 534 35.77 -2.25 18.06
C LYS A 534 35.92 -0.72 17.93
N GLY A 535 35.07 -0.11 17.11
CA GLY A 535 35.00 1.35 16.90
C GLY A 535 35.40 1.79 15.48
N PRO A 536 35.17 3.06 15.14
CA PRO A 536 35.34 3.60 13.78
C PRO A 536 36.81 3.61 13.34
N ALA A 537 37.04 3.69 12.02
CA ALA A 537 38.36 3.84 11.46
C ALA A 537 38.98 5.17 11.94
N LYS A 538 40.26 5.15 12.37
CA LYS A 538 40.95 6.39 12.73
C LYS A 538 41.11 7.25 11.48
N LYS A 539 40.29 8.31 11.33
CA LYS A 539 40.51 9.35 10.31
C LYS A 539 41.97 9.82 10.43
N LYS A 540 42.78 9.60 9.39
CA LYS A 540 44.12 10.20 9.32
C LYS A 540 43.92 11.70 9.46
N LYS A 541 44.44 12.31 10.53
CA LYS A 541 44.50 13.78 10.64
C LYS A 541 45.20 14.28 9.37
N GLY A 542 44.43 14.82 8.44
CA GLY A 542 44.99 15.56 7.32
C GLY A 542 45.87 16.64 7.90
N LYS A 543 47.14 16.70 7.50
CA LYS A 543 47.91 17.92 7.68
C LYS A 543 47.12 19.02 6.97
N LYS A 544 46.77 20.05 7.74
CA LYS A 544 46.17 21.29 7.25
C LYS A 544 46.89 21.82 6.02
#